data_AF-A0AAV7V380-F1
#
_entry.id   AF-A0AAV7V380-F1
#
_cell.length_a   1.000
_cell.length_b   1.000
_cell.length_c   1.000
_cell.angle_alpha   90.00
_cell.angle_beta   90.00
_cell.angle_gamma   90.00
#
_symmetry.space_group_name_H-M   'P 1'
#
loop_
_entity.id
_entity.type
_entity.pdbx_description
1 polymer ?
#
loop_
_entity_poly.entity_id
_entity_poly.type
_entity_poly.pdbx_seq_one_letter_code
_entity_poly.pdbx_strand_id
1 'polypeptide(L)'
;MAGIQDLKGLLETKLDAVTVDVTLLRADLKKVMEKVTTTEMDITRLQLASKRLESQVQFLTKDYERIIMRLEDQEGRSQRNKGHSVKPFLETLITMPLRPKRLSTFFTIERAQRVPVPPRTTIARVFNIQDRDTILQTARYRGDLQ
;
A
#
# COMPACT_ATOMS: atom_id res chain seq x y z
N MET A 1 88.02 -9.02 29.33
CA MET A 1 87.33 -7.71 29.49
C MET A 1 86.66 -7.29 28.19
N ALA A 2 87.35 -7.32 27.02
CA ALA A 2 86.76 -6.95 25.72
C ALA A 2 85.49 -7.74 25.32
N GLY A 3 85.50 -9.08 25.42
CA GLY A 3 84.33 -9.89 25.02
C GLY A 3 83.07 -9.70 25.89
N ILE A 4 83.19 -9.14 27.10
CA ILE A 4 82.03 -8.81 27.95
C ILE A 4 81.40 -7.48 27.50
N GLN A 5 82.21 -6.53 27.02
CA GLN A 5 81.71 -5.28 26.44
C GLN A 5 80.98 -5.52 25.12
N ASP A 6 81.49 -6.41 24.26
CA ASP A 6 80.84 -6.75 22.98
C ASP A 6 79.49 -7.44 23.19
N LEU A 7 79.42 -8.37 24.16
CA LEU A 7 78.16 -9.04 24.53
C LEU A 7 77.14 -8.07 25.11
N LYS A 8 77.59 -7.10 25.91
CA LYS A 8 76.73 -6.05 26.47
C LYS A 8 76.16 -5.16 25.36
N GLY A 9 76.98 -4.72 24.40
CA GLY A 9 76.51 -3.91 23.28
C GLY A 9 75.53 -4.66 22.36
N LEU A 10 75.77 -5.96 22.12
CA LEU A 10 74.83 -6.80 21.37
C LEU A 10 73.49 -6.92 22.10
N LEU A 11 73.52 -7.10 23.43
CA LEU A 11 72.32 -7.23 24.24
C LEU A 11 71.51 -5.92 24.27
N GLU A 12 72.18 -4.77 24.43
CA GLU A 12 71.57 -3.44 24.38
C GLU A 12 70.88 -3.21 23.03
N THR A 13 71.56 -3.51 21.91
CA THR A 13 70.99 -3.37 20.57
C THR A 13 69.75 -4.24 20.37
N LYS A 14 69.77 -5.49 20.87
CA LYS A 14 68.60 -6.38 20.80
C LYS A 14 67.47 -5.92 21.71
N LEU A 15 67.79 -5.38 22.88
CA LEU A 15 66.79 -4.82 23.78
C LEU A 15 66.09 -3.61 23.13
N ASP A 16 66.86 -2.73 22.51
CA ASP A 16 66.33 -1.57 21.78
C ASP A 16 65.42 -2.00 20.63
N ALA A 17 65.82 -3.02 19.85
CA ALA A 17 65.00 -3.59 18.78
C ALA A 17 63.67 -4.15 19.32
N VAL A 18 63.70 -4.93 20.41
CA VAL A 18 62.48 -5.44 21.06
C VAL A 18 61.60 -4.30 21.58
N THR A 19 62.21 -3.24 22.09
CA THR A 19 61.47 -2.07 22.60
C THR A 19 60.75 -1.37 21.45
N VAL A 20 61.41 -1.18 20.31
CA VAL A 20 60.79 -0.64 19.09
C VAL A 20 59.64 -1.52 18.63
N ASP A 21 59.83 -2.84 18.53
CA ASP A 21 58.78 -3.77 18.12
C ASP A 21 57.56 -3.70 19.05
N VAL A 22 57.78 -3.62 20.37
CA VAL A 22 56.68 -3.46 21.35
C VAL A 22 55.95 -2.14 21.15
N THR A 23 56.65 -1.04 20.83
CA THR A 23 55.98 0.24 20.56
C THR A 23 55.13 0.21 19.29
N LEU A 24 55.62 -0.46 18.23
CA LEU A 24 54.88 -0.65 16.99
C LEU A 24 53.62 -1.50 17.20
N LEU A 25 53.75 -2.62 17.93
CA LEU A 25 52.63 -3.48 18.28
C LEU A 25 51.56 -2.74 19.10
N ARG A 26 51.97 -1.86 20.03
CA ARG A 26 51.03 -1.01 20.77
C ARG A 26 50.29 -0.03 19.87
N ALA A 27 50.99 0.57 18.91
CA ALA A 27 50.37 1.49 17.95
C ALA A 27 49.36 0.76 17.04
N ASP A 28 49.70 -0.44 16.57
CA ASP A 28 48.81 -1.23 15.73
C ASP A 28 47.62 -1.78 16.52
N LEU A 29 47.82 -2.21 17.77
CA LEU A 29 46.72 -2.60 18.66
C LEU A 29 45.73 -1.43 18.83
N LYS A 30 46.24 -0.21 19.04
CA LYS A 30 45.39 0.99 19.16
C LYS A 30 44.58 1.22 17.88
N LYS A 31 45.19 1.12 16.70
CA LYS A 31 44.47 1.24 15.42
C LYS A 31 43.39 0.17 15.25
N VAL A 32 43.68 -1.07 15.65
CA VAL A 32 42.71 -2.16 15.59
C VAL A 32 41.53 -1.87 16.53
N MET A 33 41.80 -1.44 17.76
CA MET A 33 40.74 -1.06 18.70
C MET A 33 39.87 0.07 18.16
N GLU A 34 40.47 1.11 17.58
CA GLU A 34 39.72 2.20 16.93
C GLU A 34 38.83 1.66 15.80
N LYS A 35 39.36 0.82 14.92
CA LYS A 35 38.56 0.18 13.85
C LYS A 35 37.43 -0.70 14.39
N VAL A 36 37.66 -1.43 15.47
CA VAL A 36 36.62 -2.24 16.11
C VAL A 36 35.51 -1.33 16.61
N THR A 37 35.84 -0.26 17.34
CA THR A 37 34.83 0.68 17.85
C THR A 37 34.02 1.34 16.73
N THR A 38 34.66 1.75 15.63
CA THR A 38 33.92 2.31 14.48
C THR A 38 33.00 1.29 13.84
N THR A 39 33.46 0.04 13.72
CA THR A 39 32.67 -1.04 13.13
C THR A 39 31.46 -1.38 14.02
N GLU A 40 31.63 -1.41 15.34
CA GLU A 40 30.53 -1.62 16.29
C GLU A 40 29.49 -0.50 16.22
N MET A 41 29.92 0.75 16.07
CA MET A 41 29.01 1.88 15.86
C MET A 41 28.23 1.74 14.55
N ASP A 42 28.89 1.33 13.47
CA ASP A 42 28.25 1.13 12.18
C ASP A 42 27.26 -0.04 12.20
N ILE A 43 27.61 -1.16 12.84
CA ILE A 43 26.69 -2.28 13.08
C ILE A 43 25.45 -1.80 13.84
N THR A 44 25.62 -1.02 14.89
CA THR A 44 24.51 -0.49 15.70
C THR A 44 23.59 0.41 14.87
N ARG A 45 24.16 1.28 14.03
CA ARG A 45 23.40 2.14 13.11
C ARG A 45 22.62 1.31 12.08
N LEU A 46 23.25 0.30 11.50
CA LEU A 46 22.60 -0.60 10.54
C LEU A 46 21.46 -1.40 11.18
N GLN A 47 21.64 -1.88 12.41
CA GLN A 47 20.57 -2.56 13.16
C GLN A 47 19.36 -1.65 13.41
N LEU A 48 19.59 -0.38 13.77
CA LEU A 48 18.52 0.61 13.92
C LEU A 48 17.80 0.89 12.59
N ALA A 49 18.56 1.02 11.49
CA ALA A 49 18.01 1.21 10.16
C ALA A 49 17.16 0.00 9.73
N SER A 50 17.63 -1.23 9.97
CA SER A 50 16.91 -2.47 9.67
C SER A 50 15.56 -2.53 10.39
N LYS A 51 15.55 -2.26 11.71
CA LYS A 51 14.31 -2.23 12.51
C LYS A 51 13.32 -1.19 11.99
N ARG A 52 13.81 -0.01 11.59
CA ARG A 52 12.97 1.02 10.99
C ARG A 52 12.37 0.53 9.66
N LEU A 53 13.17 -0.10 8.81
CA LEU A 53 12.72 -0.63 7.53
C LEU A 53 11.63 -1.70 7.71
N GLU A 54 11.83 -2.63 8.65
CA GLU A 54 10.84 -3.66 8.99
C GLU A 54 9.49 -3.04 9.38
N SER A 55 9.50 -2.00 10.21
CA SER A 55 8.27 -1.30 10.60
C SER A 55 7.56 -0.63 9.42
N GLN A 56 8.32 -0.08 8.47
CA GLN A 56 7.77 0.53 7.25
C GLN A 56 7.16 -0.51 6.33
N VAL A 57 7.82 -1.67 6.16
CA VAL A 57 7.30 -2.79 5.38
C VAL A 57 5.99 -3.29 5.98
N GLN A 58 5.92 -3.52 7.29
CA GLN A 58 4.68 -3.95 7.95
C GLN A 58 3.54 -2.96 7.77
N PHE A 59 3.82 -1.66 7.84
CA PHE A 59 2.82 -0.62 7.58
C PHE A 59 2.32 -0.68 6.13
N LEU A 60 3.24 -0.75 5.16
CA LEU A 60 2.90 -0.85 3.75
C LEU A 60 2.12 -2.13 3.41
N THR A 61 2.46 -3.26 4.03
CA THR A 61 1.71 -4.52 3.85
C THR A 61 0.26 -4.36 4.29
N LYS A 62 0.00 -3.74 5.45
CA LYS A 62 -1.37 -3.47 5.92
C LYS A 62 -2.12 -2.49 5.02
N ASP A 63 -1.43 -1.49 4.46
CA ASP A 63 -2.03 -0.58 3.49
C ASP A 63 -2.40 -1.29 2.19
N TYR A 64 -1.52 -2.15 1.70
CA TYR A 64 -1.74 -2.96 0.51
C TYR A 64 -2.94 -3.91 0.69
N GLU A 65 -3.03 -4.62 1.83
CA GLU A 65 -4.18 -5.47 2.17
C GLU A 65 -5.49 -4.67 2.19
N ARG A 66 -5.48 -3.47 2.79
CA ARG A 66 -6.65 -2.58 2.79
C ARG A 66 -7.06 -2.15 1.39
N ILE A 67 -6.11 -1.91 0.49
CA ILE A 67 -6.38 -1.55 -0.91
C ILE A 67 -6.96 -2.74 -1.67
N ILE A 68 -6.41 -3.95 -1.49
CA ILE A 68 -6.94 -5.18 -2.08
C ILE A 68 -8.39 -5.38 -1.67
N MET A 69 -8.71 -5.33 -0.37
CA MET A 69 -10.10 -5.51 0.09
C MET A 69 -11.06 -4.50 -0.56
N ARG A 70 -10.62 -3.24 -0.72
CA ARG A 70 -11.43 -2.21 -1.40
C ARG A 70 -11.61 -2.49 -2.89
N LEU A 71 -10.58 -3.01 -3.55
CA LEU A 71 -10.64 -3.41 -4.96
C LEU A 71 -11.60 -4.59 -5.14
N GLU A 72 -11.51 -5.61 -4.31
CA GLU A 72 -12.42 -6.77 -4.32
C GLU A 72 -13.86 -6.34 -4.07
N ASP A 73 -14.10 -5.43 -3.12
CA ASP A 73 -15.42 -4.85 -2.88
C ASP A 73 -15.96 -4.09 -4.09
N GLN A 74 -15.11 -3.29 -4.76
CA GLN A 74 -15.47 -2.57 -5.98
C GLN A 74 -15.74 -3.51 -7.14
N GLU A 75 -14.93 -4.55 -7.30
CA GLU A 75 -15.12 -5.55 -8.33
C GLU A 75 -16.39 -6.36 -8.09
N GLY A 76 -16.65 -6.78 -6.85
CA GLY A 76 -17.90 -7.44 -6.47
C GLY A 76 -19.13 -6.58 -6.74
N ARG A 77 -19.05 -5.26 -6.47
CA ARG A 77 -20.11 -4.30 -6.85
C ARG A 77 -20.22 -4.19 -8.38
N SER A 78 -19.11 -4.16 -9.11
CA SER A 78 -19.08 -4.05 -10.57
C SER A 78 -19.66 -5.30 -11.24
N GLN A 79 -19.26 -6.50 -10.83
CA GLN A 79 -19.78 -7.77 -11.34
C GLN A 79 -21.28 -7.94 -11.05
N ARG A 80 -21.75 -7.54 -9.86
CA ARG A 80 -23.20 -7.47 -9.56
C ARG A 80 -23.97 -6.51 -10.47
N ASN A 81 -23.30 -5.46 -10.98
CA ASN A 81 -23.87 -4.52 -11.95
C ASN A 81 -23.72 -4.99 -13.43
N LYS A 82 -22.92 -6.03 -13.71
CA LYS A 82 -22.69 -6.58 -15.07
C LYS A 82 -23.68 -7.69 -15.46
N GLY A 83 -24.49 -8.19 -14.53
CA GLY A 83 -25.54 -9.18 -14.81
C GLY A 83 -26.71 -8.57 -15.59
N HIS A 84 -26.59 -8.53 -16.92
CA HIS A 84 -27.48 -7.87 -17.89
C HIS A 84 -27.57 -6.35 -17.72
N SER A 85 -27.52 -5.61 -18.83
CA SER A 85 -27.67 -4.17 -18.83
C SER A 85 -29.10 -3.79 -18.37
N VAL A 86 -29.27 -3.64 -17.07
CA VAL A 86 -30.54 -3.26 -16.43
C VAL A 86 -30.99 -1.89 -16.92
N LYS A 87 -30.04 -1.02 -17.29
CA LYS A 87 -30.28 0.33 -17.77
C LYS A 87 -31.11 0.36 -19.07
N PRO A 88 -30.69 -0.25 -20.20
CA PRO A 88 -31.52 -0.36 -21.41
C PRO A 88 -32.89 -1.01 -21.18
N PHE A 89 -32.95 -2.05 -20.32
CA PHE A 89 -34.21 -2.69 -19.98
C PHE A 89 -35.17 -1.72 -19.28
N LEU A 90 -34.70 -0.98 -18.27
CA LEU A 90 -35.51 -0.01 -17.55
C LEU A 90 -35.86 1.21 -18.40
N GLU A 91 -34.95 1.68 -19.26
CA GLU A 91 -35.23 2.77 -20.21
C GLU A 91 -36.39 2.36 -21.13
N THR A 92 -36.37 1.13 -21.65
CA THR A 92 -37.46 0.58 -22.46
C THR A 92 -38.75 0.41 -21.64
N LEU A 93 -38.67 -0.19 -20.46
CA LEU A 93 -39.82 -0.44 -19.58
C LEU A 93 -40.52 0.85 -19.14
N ILE A 94 -39.79 1.95 -18.97
CA ILE A 94 -40.34 3.23 -18.54
C ILE A 94 -40.88 4.02 -19.74
N THR A 95 -40.18 4.03 -20.87
CA THR A 95 -40.57 4.79 -22.07
C THR A 95 -41.71 4.14 -22.87
N MET A 96 -41.87 2.82 -22.84
CA MET A 96 -42.99 2.15 -23.52
C MET A 96 -44.37 2.57 -22.97
N PRO A 97 -44.64 2.52 -21.65
CA PRO A 97 -45.91 2.95 -21.09
C PRO A 97 -46.02 4.49 -21.03
N LEU A 98 -44.92 5.19 -20.77
CA LEU A 98 -44.86 6.64 -20.73
C LEU A 98 -44.48 7.15 -22.11
N ARG A 99 -45.48 7.39 -22.96
CA ARG A 99 -45.27 8.02 -24.27
C ARG A 99 -44.27 9.19 -24.13
N PRO A 100 -43.34 9.40 -25.07
CA PRO A 100 -42.25 10.37 -24.97
C PRO A 100 -42.69 11.83 -24.72
N LYS A 101 -43.99 12.13 -24.83
CA LYS A 101 -44.57 13.44 -24.51
C LYS A 101 -44.62 13.80 -23.02
N ARG A 102 -44.43 12.84 -22.09
CA ARG A 102 -44.48 13.09 -20.64
C ARG A 102 -43.10 13.14 -19.97
N LEU A 103 -42.07 12.64 -20.63
CA LEU A 103 -40.69 12.67 -20.12
C LEU A 103 -39.91 13.76 -20.86
N SER A 104 -38.83 14.24 -20.24
CA SER A 104 -37.93 15.17 -20.91
C SER A 104 -37.31 14.54 -22.18
N THR A 105 -36.98 15.37 -23.16
CA THR A 105 -36.31 14.95 -24.41
C THR A 105 -34.94 14.31 -24.17
N PHE A 106 -34.35 14.50 -22.98
CA PHE A 106 -33.06 13.94 -22.57
C PHE A 106 -33.21 12.90 -21.45
N PHE A 107 -34.38 12.27 -21.32
CA PHE A 107 -34.61 11.24 -20.32
C PHE A 107 -33.54 10.15 -20.43
N THR A 108 -32.81 9.95 -19.33
CA THR A 108 -31.75 8.95 -19.23
C THR A 108 -31.72 8.40 -17.81
N ILE A 109 -31.43 7.10 -17.71
CA ILE A 109 -31.17 6.48 -16.42
C ILE A 109 -29.69 6.66 -16.10
N GLU A 110 -29.38 7.44 -15.08
CA GLU A 110 -28.00 7.69 -14.64
C GLU A 110 -27.36 6.39 -14.16
N ARG A 111 -28.09 5.63 -13.33
CA ARG A 111 -27.63 4.37 -12.74
C ARG A 111 -28.79 3.43 -12.50
N ALA A 112 -28.59 2.14 -12.76
CA ALA A 112 -29.54 1.09 -12.43
C ALA A 112 -28.82 -0.05 -11.71
N GLN A 113 -29.41 -0.58 -10.63
CA GLN A 113 -28.82 -1.64 -9.83
C GLN A 113 -29.89 -2.59 -9.30
N ARG A 114 -29.62 -3.89 -9.35
CA ARG A 114 -30.46 -4.91 -8.68
C ARG A 114 -29.99 -5.08 -7.23
N VAL A 115 -30.94 -5.10 -6.31
CA VAL A 115 -30.73 -5.47 -4.91
C VAL A 115 -30.56 -6.99 -4.85
N PRO A 116 -29.50 -7.50 -4.19
CA PRO A 116 -29.17 -8.93 -4.21
C PRO A 116 -30.13 -9.81 -3.39
N VAL A 117 -31.05 -9.22 -2.63
CA VAL A 117 -31.99 -9.92 -1.74
C VAL A 117 -33.28 -10.25 -2.50
N PRO A 118 -33.81 -11.48 -2.46
CA PRO A 118 -35.10 -11.82 -3.05
C PRO A 118 -36.29 -11.28 -2.22
N PRO A 119 -37.36 -10.76 -2.85
CA PRO A 119 -37.53 -10.54 -4.29
C PRO A 119 -36.57 -9.46 -4.80
N ARG A 120 -35.88 -9.74 -5.92
CA ARG A 120 -34.79 -8.89 -6.46
C ARG A 120 -35.34 -7.54 -6.93
N THR A 121 -35.40 -6.56 -6.03
CA THR A 121 -35.81 -5.19 -6.36
C THR A 121 -34.78 -4.53 -7.27
N THR A 122 -35.22 -3.76 -8.26
CA THR A 122 -34.33 -2.95 -9.08
C THR A 122 -34.46 -1.49 -8.68
N ILE A 123 -33.34 -0.85 -8.36
CA ILE A 123 -33.26 0.57 -8.04
C ILE A 123 -32.72 1.30 -9.25
N ALA A 124 -33.47 2.30 -9.72
CA ALA A 124 -33.10 3.17 -10.84
C ALA A 124 -32.92 4.61 -10.35
N ARG A 125 -31.80 5.22 -10.69
CA ARG A 125 -31.55 6.64 -10.51
C ARG A 125 -31.79 7.35 -11.83
N VAL A 126 -32.79 8.21 -11.85
CA VAL A 126 -33.11 9.08 -13.00
C VAL A 126 -32.28 10.35 -12.89
N PHE A 127 -31.75 10.83 -14.02
CA PHE A 127 -30.92 12.04 -14.07
C PHE A 127 -31.69 13.31 -13.64
N ASN A 128 -32.94 13.44 -14.07
CA ASN A 128 -33.80 14.57 -13.74
C ASN A 128 -34.85 14.20 -12.66
N ILE A 129 -34.98 15.04 -11.63
CA ILE A 129 -35.96 14.88 -10.56
C ILE A 129 -37.40 15.02 -11.08
N GLN A 130 -37.64 15.91 -12.06
CA GLN A 130 -38.98 16.10 -12.63
C GLN A 130 -39.47 14.84 -13.37
N ASP A 131 -38.57 14.16 -14.07
CA ASP A 131 -38.87 12.90 -14.76
C ASP A 131 -39.18 11.80 -13.73
N ARG A 132 -38.41 11.71 -12.63
CA ARG A 132 -38.69 10.79 -11.52
C ARG A 132 -40.10 10.98 -10.98
N ASP A 133 -40.48 12.22 -10.68
CA ASP A 133 -41.78 12.51 -10.07
C ASP A 133 -42.93 12.23 -11.06
N THR A 134 -42.72 12.51 -12.35
CA THR A 134 -43.67 12.18 -13.42
C THR A 134 -43.87 10.67 -13.58
N ILE A 135 -42.78 9.90 -13.51
CA ILE A 135 -42.82 8.43 -13.55
C ILE A 135 -43.62 7.90 -12.36
N LEU A 136 -43.31 8.36 -11.14
CA LEU A 136 -43.97 7.91 -9.91
C LEU A 136 -45.46 8.30 -9.90
N GLN A 137 -45.80 9.51 -10.32
CA GLN A 137 -47.19 9.96 -10.40
C GLN A 137 -47.97 9.14 -11.43
N THR A 138 -47.37 8.84 -12.58
CA THR A 138 -48.05 8.04 -13.61
C THR A 138 -48.19 6.59 -13.20
N ALA A 139 -47.19 6.01 -12.53
CA ALA A 139 -47.27 4.66 -11.96
C ALA A 139 -48.41 4.55 -10.95
N ARG A 140 -48.54 5.53 -10.05
CA ARG A 140 -49.65 5.60 -9.08
C ARG A 140 -51.02 5.72 -9.75
N TYR A 141 -51.11 6.47 -10.85
CA TYR A 141 -52.37 6.68 -11.57
C TYR A 141 -52.80 5.44 -12.36
N ARG A 142 -51.86 4.70 -12.96
CA ARG A 142 -52.16 3.52 -13.79
C ARG A 142 -52.36 2.23 -12.98
N GLY A 143 -51.87 2.17 -11.75
CA GLY A 143 -51.98 0.98 -10.90
C GLY A 143 -50.96 -0.08 -11.31
N ASP A 144 -51.21 -0.80 -12.41
CA ASP A 144 -50.30 -1.82 -12.93
C ASP A 144 -49.44 -1.31 -14.09
N LEU A 145 -48.12 -1.52 -13.95
CA LEU A 145 -47.13 -1.37 -15.01
C LEU A 145 -46.73 -2.79 -15.49
N GLN A 146 -47.65 -3.49 -16.13
CA GLN A 146 -47.38 -4.77 -16.80
C GLN A 146 -47.27 -4.57 -18.31
#